data_AF-A0A5C4T706-F1
#
_entry.id   AF-A0A5C4T706-F1
#
_cell.length_a   1.000
_cell.length_b   1.000
_cell.length_c   1.000
_cell.angle_alpha   90.00
_cell.angle_beta   90.00
_cell.angle_gamma   90.00
#
_symmetry.space_group_name_H-M   'P 1'
#
loop_
_entity.id
_entity.type
_entity.pdbx_description
1 polymer ?
#
loop_
_entity_poly.entity_id
_entity_poly.type
_entity_poly.pdbx_seq_one_letter_code
_entity_poly.pdbx_strand_id
1 'polypeptide(L)'
;MDKNGTIYWGDTLKNIEVTTETLRFINKIDEEIIVDFKECNKNWIAYHKRNNKWTEEKYEQFRRQSKCVGQRDICAKPPYFEFFTKPFTNVELRNQKEFAALQKMIRDAGWTTFDLS
;
A
#
# COMPACT_ATOMS: atom_id res chain seq x y z
N MET A 1 -5.42 -13.96 -22.19
CA MET A 1 -5.65 -13.30 -20.88
C MET A 1 -4.32 -13.18 -20.16
N ASP A 2 -3.51 -12.28 -20.67
CA ASP A 2 -2.55 -11.46 -19.96
C ASP A 2 -3.25 -10.73 -18.80
N LYS A 3 -2.93 -11.11 -17.56
CA LYS A 3 -3.61 -10.68 -16.32
C LYS A 3 -3.05 -9.37 -15.71
N ASN A 4 -2.24 -8.62 -16.46
CA ASN A 4 -1.53 -7.46 -15.92
C ASN A 4 -2.08 -6.20 -16.57
N GLY A 5 -3.18 -5.68 -16.01
CA GLY A 5 -3.80 -4.44 -16.45
C GLY A 5 -2.96 -3.24 -16.01
N THR A 6 -2.03 -2.81 -16.85
CA THR A 6 -1.27 -1.56 -16.65
C THR A 6 -2.22 -0.37 -16.81
N ILE A 7 -2.28 0.50 -15.79
CA ILE A 7 -3.06 1.75 -15.84
C ILE A 7 -2.10 2.95 -15.84
N TYR A 8 -2.34 3.89 -16.75
CA TYR A 8 -1.59 5.14 -16.86
C TYR A 8 -2.28 6.27 -16.10
N TRP A 9 -1.60 6.86 -15.12
CA TRP A 9 -2.13 7.89 -14.23
C TRP A 9 -1.42 9.25 -14.42
N GLY A 10 -1.38 9.76 -15.65
CA GLY A 10 -0.84 11.10 -15.97
C GLY A 10 0.54 11.42 -15.38
N ASP A 11 0.85 12.72 -15.22
CA ASP A 11 2.21 13.22 -14.92
C ASP A 11 2.78 12.83 -13.54
N THR A 12 1.99 12.19 -12.67
CA THR A 12 2.40 11.88 -11.29
C THR A 12 2.91 10.44 -11.14
N LEU A 13 2.25 9.47 -11.77
CA LEU A 13 2.60 8.05 -11.70
C LEU A 13 2.30 7.37 -13.04
N LYS A 14 3.26 6.63 -13.57
CA LYS A 14 3.10 5.87 -14.83
C LYS A 14 3.25 4.39 -14.57
N ASN A 15 2.68 3.56 -15.46
CA ASN A 15 2.82 2.10 -15.44
C ASN A 15 2.47 1.45 -14.09
N ILE A 16 1.35 1.84 -13.49
CA ILE A 16 0.93 1.22 -12.22
C ILE A 16 0.50 -0.22 -12.48
N GLU A 17 1.15 -1.15 -11.79
CA GLU A 17 0.85 -2.57 -11.77
C GLU A 17 0.73 -3.04 -10.31
N VAL A 18 -0.34 -3.78 -10.02
CA VAL A 18 -0.53 -4.40 -8.70
C VAL A 18 -0.70 -5.90 -8.89
N THR A 19 0.15 -6.66 -8.23
CA THR A 19 0.06 -8.12 -8.12
C THR A 19 -0.33 -8.49 -6.69
N THR A 20 -0.48 -9.79 -6.40
CA THR A 20 -0.67 -10.27 -5.03
C THR A 20 0.55 -10.03 -4.13
N GLU A 21 1.71 -9.67 -4.68
CA GLU A 21 2.95 -9.51 -3.92
C GLU A 21 3.48 -8.07 -3.93
N THR A 22 3.25 -7.33 -5.01
CA THR A 22 3.88 -6.02 -5.21
C THR A 22 2.96 -4.99 -5.82
N LEU A 23 3.19 -3.71 -5.50
CA LEU A 23 2.82 -2.57 -6.33
C LEU A 23 4.08 -2.06 -7.04
N ARG A 24 4.01 -1.87 -8.36
CA ARG A 24 5.08 -1.29 -9.19
C ARG A 24 4.57 -0.07 -9.93
N PHE A 25 5.39 0.97 -10.04
CA PHE A 25 5.08 2.17 -10.80
C PHE A 25 6.34 2.98 -11.10
N ILE A 26 6.25 3.90 -12.05
CA ILE A 26 7.27 4.91 -12.33
C ILE A 26 6.86 6.21 -11.66
N ASN A 27 7.75 6.79 -10.86
CA ASN A 27 7.50 8.04 -10.15
C ASN A 27 7.73 9.27 -11.05
N LYS A 28 7.57 10.47 -10.49
CA LYS A 28 7.72 11.75 -11.19
C LYS A 28 9.14 12.07 -11.70
N ILE A 29 10.17 11.36 -11.20
CA ILE A 29 11.56 11.49 -11.66
C ILE A 29 11.99 10.32 -12.53
N ASP A 30 11.02 9.60 -13.10
CA ASP A 30 11.18 8.44 -13.98
C ASP A 30 11.96 7.26 -13.36
N GLU A 31 11.93 7.13 -12.02
CA GLU A 31 12.45 5.95 -11.31
C GLU A 31 11.36 4.90 -11.13
N GLU A 32 11.74 3.62 -11.30
CA GLU A 32 10.89 2.49 -10.94
C GLU A 32 10.85 2.31 -9.42
N ILE A 33 9.65 2.33 -8.86
CA ILE A 33 9.37 2.07 -7.47
C ILE A 33 8.64 0.74 -7.36
N ILE A 34 9.13 -0.11 -6.45
CA ILE A 34 8.54 -1.41 -6.14
C ILE A 34 8.23 -1.43 -4.64
N VAL A 35 6.96 -1.65 -4.31
CA VAL A 35 6.47 -1.84 -2.95
C VAL A 35 6.18 -3.32 -2.75
N ASP A 36 6.91 -3.98 -1.85
CA ASP A 36 6.65 -5.36 -1.44
C ASP A 36 5.61 -5.41 -0.31
N PHE A 37 4.44 -5.98 -0.59
CA PHE A 37 3.33 -6.04 0.36
C PHE A 37 3.61 -6.93 1.58
N LYS A 38 4.37 -8.02 1.42
CA LYS A 38 4.77 -8.87 2.54
C LYS A 38 5.73 -8.13 3.45
N GLU A 39 6.66 -7.36 2.90
CA GLU A 39 7.57 -6.51 3.69
C GLU A 39 6.79 -5.44 4.44
N CYS A 40 5.89 -4.72 3.77
CA CYS A 40 5.04 -3.71 4.41
C CYS A 40 4.24 -4.30 5.58
N ASN A 41 3.60 -5.45 5.37
CA ASN A 41 2.83 -6.13 6.41
C ASN A 41 3.71 -6.56 7.59
N LYS A 42 4.91 -7.08 7.33
CA LYS A 42 5.90 -7.40 8.36
C LYS A 42 6.29 -6.17 9.18
N ASN A 43 6.52 -5.04 8.51
CA ASN A 43 6.88 -3.78 9.17
C ASN A 43 5.73 -3.26 10.05
N TRP A 44 4.49 -3.36 9.58
CA TRP A 44 3.28 -3.02 10.35
C TRP A 44 3.12 -3.88 11.62
N ILE A 45 3.23 -5.20 11.47
CA ILE A 45 3.15 -6.16 12.58
C ILE A 45 4.26 -5.87 13.61
N ALA A 46 5.48 -5.61 13.16
CA ALA A 46 6.60 -5.28 14.03
C ALA A 46 6.40 -3.95 14.77
N TYR A 47 5.85 -2.92 14.11
CA TYR A 47 5.48 -1.66 14.75
C TYR A 47 4.49 -1.88 15.90
N HIS A 48 3.42 -2.65 15.65
CA HIS A 48 2.42 -2.94 16.66
C HIS A 48 2.97 -3.74 17.85
N LYS A 49 3.82 -4.75 17.61
CA LYS A 49 4.48 -5.52 18.68
C LYS A 49 5.25 -4.59 19.63
N ARG A 50 6.05 -3.67 19.07
CA ARG A 50 6.86 -2.72 19.84
C ARG A 50 6.01 -1.74 20.65
N ASN A 51 4.96 -1.20 20.06
CA ASN A 51 4.19 -0.11 20.69
C ASN A 51 3.14 -0.58 21.69
N ASN A 52 2.67 -1.82 21.59
CA ASN A 52 1.57 -2.31 22.42
C ASN A 52 1.98 -3.34 23.49
N LYS A 53 3.30 -3.61 23.64
CA LYS A 53 3.85 -4.59 24.60
C LYS A 53 3.09 -5.94 24.58
N TRP A 54 2.77 -6.43 23.40
CA TRP A 54 1.96 -7.64 23.26
C TRP A 54 2.68 -8.88 23.78
N THR A 55 1.90 -9.81 24.34
CA THR A 55 2.34 -11.19 24.55
C THR A 55 2.63 -11.86 23.21
N GLU A 56 3.43 -12.93 23.23
CA GLU A 56 3.75 -13.68 22.01
C GLU A 56 2.49 -14.26 21.35
N GLU A 57 1.52 -14.71 22.14
CA GLU A 57 0.23 -15.21 21.65
C GLU A 57 -0.55 -14.14 20.87
N LYS A 58 -0.69 -12.94 21.45
CA LYS A 58 -1.39 -11.82 20.79
C LYS A 58 -0.66 -11.37 19.53
N TYR A 59 0.67 -11.39 19.57
CA TYR A 59 1.50 -11.11 18.40
C TYR A 59 1.26 -12.12 17.27
N GLU A 60 1.30 -13.42 17.55
CA GLU A 60 1.07 -14.46 16.54
C GLU A 60 -0.36 -14.43 16.00
N GLN A 61 -1.35 -14.18 16.86
CA GLN A 61 -2.74 -13.99 16.43
C GLN A 61 -2.85 -12.81 15.45
N PHE A 62 -2.31 -11.64 15.82
CA PHE A 62 -2.33 -10.46 14.96
C PHE A 62 -1.59 -10.70 13.64
N ARG A 63 -0.42 -11.35 13.69
CA ARG A 63 0.38 -11.68 12.51
C ARG A 63 -0.38 -12.56 11.52
N ARG A 64 -1.18 -13.53 11.99
CA ARG A 64 -1.97 -14.41 11.11
C ARG A 64 -3.15 -13.71 10.46
N GLN A 65 -3.72 -12.70 11.14
CA GLN A 65 -4.94 -12.02 10.70
C GLN A 65 -4.67 -10.75 9.88
N SER A 66 -3.58 -10.05 10.16
CA SER A 66 -3.30 -8.74 9.58
C SER A 66 -2.98 -8.84 8.09
N LYS A 67 -3.69 -8.05 7.29
CA LYS A 67 -3.45 -7.83 5.85
C LYS A 67 -3.09 -6.37 5.54
N CYS A 68 -2.80 -5.58 6.56
CA CYS A 68 -2.50 -4.16 6.37
C CYS A 68 -1.10 -3.98 5.78
N VAL A 69 -0.97 -3.18 4.72
CA VAL A 69 0.29 -2.89 4.02
C VAL A 69 0.63 -1.40 3.99
N GLY A 70 -0.26 -0.55 4.48
CA GLY A 70 -0.07 0.90 4.47
C GLY A 70 -1.24 1.62 5.11
N GLN A 71 -1.20 2.93 5.04
CA GLN A 71 -2.28 3.83 5.44
C GLN A 71 -2.70 4.71 4.26
N ARG A 72 -3.89 5.30 4.34
CA ARG A 72 -4.44 6.14 3.29
C ARG A 72 -5.31 7.24 3.87
N ASP A 73 -5.44 8.33 3.12
CA ASP A 73 -6.37 9.41 3.42
C ASP A 73 -6.95 9.95 2.10
N ILE A 74 -8.26 9.75 1.91
CA ILE A 74 -8.97 10.24 0.72
C ILE A 74 -9.38 11.72 0.84
N CYS A 75 -9.41 12.25 2.06
CA CYS A 75 -9.81 13.62 2.38
C CYS A 75 -8.62 14.60 2.33
N ALA A 76 -7.39 14.09 2.34
CA ALA A 76 -6.18 14.86 2.11
C ALA A 76 -6.14 15.54 0.72
N LYS A 77 -5.29 16.57 0.60
CA LYS A 77 -5.14 17.37 -0.63
C LYS A 77 -3.64 17.47 -0.99
N PRO A 78 -3.09 16.57 -1.83
CA PRO A 78 -3.78 15.50 -2.56
C PRO A 78 -4.14 14.27 -1.68
N PRO A 79 -5.13 13.45 -2.08
CA PRO A 79 -5.37 12.15 -1.46
C PRO A 79 -4.17 11.22 -1.70
N TYR A 80 -3.86 10.33 -0.76
CA TYR A 80 -2.62 9.54 -0.83
C TYR A 80 -2.74 8.14 -0.23
N PHE A 81 -1.77 7.30 -0.59
CA PHE A 81 -1.41 6.07 0.10
C PHE A 81 0.02 6.19 0.61
N GLU A 82 0.28 5.72 1.83
CA GLU A 82 1.62 5.59 2.37
C GLU A 82 1.85 4.13 2.77
N PHE A 83 2.79 3.47 2.09
CA PHE A 83 3.11 2.07 2.32
C PHE A 83 4.20 1.93 3.37
N PHE A 84 4.09 0.89 4.20
CA PHE A 84 5.00 0.64 5.32
C PHE A 84 6.34 0.01 4.90
N THR A 85 6.91 0.46 3.78
CA THR A 85 8.29 0.19 3.37
C THR A 85 9.29 0.88 4.31
N LYS A 86 10.60 0.72 4.09
CA LYS A 86 11.63 1.46 4.83
C LYS A 86 12.63 2.11 3.87
N PRO A 87 12.62 3.44 3.67
CA PRO A 87 11.65 4.41 4.21
C PRO A 87 10.23 4.22 3.66
N PHE A 88 9.23 4.85 4.28
CA PHE A 88 7.85 4.80 3.79
C PHE A 88 7.75 5.34 2.36
N THR A 89 6.98 4.65 1.52
CA THR A 89 6.72 5.04 0.15
C THR A 89 5.37 5.73 0.10
N ASN A 90 5.38 7.03 -0.21
CA ASN A 90 4.18 7.83 -0.39
C ASN A 90 3.78 7.87 -1.87
N VAL A 91 2.48 7.71 -2.11
CA VAL A 91 1.85 7.71 -3.43
C VAL A 91 0.70 8.71 -3.38
N GLU A 92 0.98 9.92 -3.84
CA GLU A 92 0.00 10.99 -4.00
C GLU A 92 -0.83 10.77 -5.27
N LEU A 93 -2.13 11.01 -5.18
CA LEU A 93 -3.09 10.76 -6.25
C LEU A 93 -3.83 12.05 -6.60
N ARG A 94 -4.16 12.23 -7.89
CA ARG A 94 -4.69 13.51 -8.37
C ARG A 94 -6.12 13.76 -7.90
N ASN A 95 -6.89 12.70 -7.70
CA ASN A 95 -8.30 12.79 -7.33
C ASN A 95 -8.82 11.47 -6.73
N GLN A 96 -10.06 11.52 -6.25
CA GLN A 96 -10.73 10.38 -5.62
C GLN A 96 -10.97 9.19 -6.56
N LYS A 97 -11.06 9.41 -7.88
CA LYS A 97 -11.21 8.31 -8.84
C LYS A 97 -9.93 7.48 -8.92
N GLU A 98 -8.77 8.14 -8.89
CA GLU A 98 -7.49 7.44 -8.86
C GLU A 98 -7.29 6.67 -7.57
N PHE A 99 -7.62 7.34 -6.47
CA PHE A 99 -7.65 6.72 -5.15
C PHE A 99 -8.50 5.45 -5.13
N ALA A 100 -9.74 5.53 -5.59
CA ALA A 100 -10.66 4.41 -5.58
C ALA A 100 -10.16 3.23 -6.42
N ALA A 101 -9.47 3.49 -7.54
CA ALA A 101 -8.96 2.39 -8.35
C ALA A 101 -7.70 1.76 -7.75
N LEU A 102 -6.75 2.55 -7.23
CA LEU A 102 -5.60 1.98 -6.52
C LEU A 102 -6.06 1.19 -5.28
N GLN A 103 -7.02 1.74 -4.52
CA GLN A 103 -7.65 1.04 -3.39
C GLN A 103 -8.25 -0.30 -3.83
N LYS A 104 -8.99 -0.31 -4.95
CA LYS A 104 -9.59 -1.52 -5.51
C LYS A 104 -8.51 -2.53 -5.92
N MET A 105 -7.45 -2.10 -6.60
CA MET A 105 -6.35 -2.98 -7.01
C MET A 105 -5.66 -3.64 -5.81
N ILE A 106 -5.37 -2.88 -4.75
CA ILE A 106 -4.76 -3.40 -3.51
C ILE A 106 -5.70 -4.41 -2.83
N ARG A 107 -7.00 -4.10 -2.76
CA ARG A 107 -8.01 -4.99 -2.17
C ARG A 107 -8.15 -6.29 -2.97
N ASP A 108 -8.22 -6.19 -4.30
CA ASP A 108 -8.34 -7.34 -5.19
C ASP A 108 -7.07 -8.22 -5.15
N ALA A 109 -5.91 -7.64 -4.81
CA ALA A 109 -4.67 -8.36 -4.52
C ALA A 109 -4.64 -9.04 -3.13
N GLY A 110 -5.69 -8.88 -2.31
CA GLY A 110 -5.83 -9.53 -1.01
C GLY A 110 -5.26 -8.75 0.18
N TRP A 111 -4.93 -7.48 -0.01
CA TRP A 111 -4.34 -6.62 1.02
C TRP A 111 -5.30 -5.49 1.44
N THR A 112 -5.03 -4.90 2.60
CA THR A 112 -5.79 -3.77 3.14
C THR A 112 -4.87 -2.61 3.50
N THR A 113 -5.46 -1.44 3.69
CA THR A 113 -4.78 -0.27 4.23
C THR A 113 -5.59 0.34 5.36
N PHE A 114 -4.91 0.93 6.32
CA PHE A 114 -5.52 1.66 7.42
C PHE A 114 -6.11 2.98 6.90
N ASP A 115 -7.39 3.23 7.21
CA ASP A 115 -8.07 4.46 6.81
C ASP A 115 -7.89 5.54 7.88
N LEU A 116 -7.38 6.71 7.49
CA LEU A 116 -7.22 7.87 8.36
C LEU A 116 -8.37 8.87 8.26
N SER A 117 -9.29 8.65 7.31
CA SER A 117 -10.46 9.51 7.06
C SER A 117 -11.76 8.99 7.66
#